data_AF-A0A953TWC6-F1
#
_entry.id   AF-A0A953TWC6-F1
#
_cell.length_a   1.000
_cell.length_b   1.000
_cell.length_c   1.000
_cell.angle_alpha   90.00
_cell.angle_beta   90.00
_cell.angle_gamma   90.00
#
_symmetry.space_group_name_H-M   'P 1'
#
loop_
_entity.id
_entity.type
_entity.pdbx_description
1 polymer ?
#
loop_
_entity_poly.entity_id
_entity_poly.type
_entity_poly.pdbx_seq_one_letter_code
_entity_poly.pdbx_strand_id
1 'polypeptide(L)'
;MTAANVNVPSIVVSKAGNGNVTAADKSINCGSGCTSFYNDGTAVTLTASPASGTVFGGWSGACSGNLLTCSVTVNESLAVGATFKQLFTLSVGRSNPGTITASPFGVDRALDCGSNCSAKFANGTTVVLTATPPAGKQFVNWTGSGAGACSLSPVPTCSVVISKDTSIQANFSK
;
A
#
# COMPACT_ATOMS: atom_id res chain seq x y z
N MET A 1 32.08 44.64 -3.87
CA MET A 1 30.86 43.84 -3.60
C MET A 1 31.25 42.39 -3.73
N THR A 2 31.52 41.71 -2.62
CA THR A 2 31.69 40.26 -2.59
C THR A 2 30.32 39.64 -2.85
N ALA A 3 30.20 38.82 -3.90
CA ALA A 3 29.02 37.99 -4.07
C ALA A 3 28.95 37.06 -2.85
N ALA A 4 28.01 37.32 -1.94
CA ALA A 4 27.67 36.32 -0.94
C ALA A 4 27.23 35.08 -1.73
N ASN A 5 27.87 33.95 -1.48
CA ASN A 5 27.44 32.67 -2.03
C ASN A 5 26.09 32.36 -1.39
N VAL A 6 25.00 32.81 -2.03
CA VAL A 6 23.64 32.58 -1.53
C VAL A 6 23.36 31.10 -1.76
N ASN A 7 23.55 30.29 -0.72
CA ASN A 7 23.11 28.91 -0.72
C ASN A 7 21.58 28.92 -0.62
N VAL A 8 20.90 28.86 -1.76
CA VAL A 8 19.44 28.79 -1.81
C VAL A 8 19.01 27.37 -1.40
N PRO A 9 18.18 27.20 -0.36
CA PRO A 9 17.66 25.89 0.04
C PRO A 9 16.90 25.19 -1.10
N SER A 10 16.89 23.86 -1.07
CA SER A 10 16.16 23.05 -2.07
C SER A 10 15.28 21.99 -1.44
N ILE A 11 14.24 21.58 -2.15
CA ILE A 11 13.53 20.34 -1.86
C ILE A 11 13.97 19.31 -2.89
N VAL A 12 14.41 18.15 -2.41
CA VAL A 12 14.70 16.96 -3.22
C VAL A 12 13.68 15.90 -2.91
N VAL A 13 12.90 15.51 -3.91
CA VAL A 13 11.92 14.43 -3.79
C VAL A 13 12.49 13.13 -4.35
N SER A 14 12.40 12.05 -3.57
CA SER A 14 12.64 10.69 -4.03
C SER A 14 11.33 9.92 -4.05
N LYS A 15 11.12 9.11 -5.10
CA LYS A 15 9.94 8.25 -5.20
C LYS A 15 10.33 6.78 -5.31
N ALA A 16 9.62 5.94 -4.58
CA ALA A 16 9.69 4.49 -4.70
C ALA A 16 8.40 3.96 -5.34
N GLY A 17 8.51 3.13 -6.36
CA GLY A 17 7.36 2.59 -7.10
C GLY A 17 6.78 3.52 -8.17
N ASN A 18 5.60 3.14 -8.67
CA ASN A 18 4.94 3.82 -9.79
C ASN A 18 3.92 4.84 -9.28
N GLY A 19 4.18 6.10 -9.60
CA GLY A 19 3.40 7.25 -9.18
C GLY A 19 4.17 8.52 -9.49
N ASN A 20 3.56 9.66 -9.24
CA ASN A 20 4.19 10.96 -9.42
C ASN A 20 4.03 11.82 -8.17
N VAL A 21 4.95 12.77 -7.99
CA VAL A 21 4.84 13.81 -6.97
C VAL A 21 4.99 15.16 -7.65
N THR A 22 4.04 16.05 -7.41
CA THR A 22 4.05 17.42 -7.92
C THR A 22 3.98 18.44 -6.79
N ALA A 23 4.63 19.58 -6.97
CA ALA A 23 4.40 20.75 -6.11
C ALA A 23 3.24 21.59 -6.68
N ALA A 24 2.50 22.29 -5.80
CA ALA A 24 1.38 23.14 -6.20
C ALA A 24 1.77 24.27 -7.15
N ASP A 25 2.99 24.79 -7.03
CA ASP A 25 3.60 25.81 -7.91
C ASP A 25 4.14 25.24 -9.24
N LYS A 26 4.04 23.91 -9.42
CA LYS A 26 4.54 23.14 -10.57
C LYS A 26 6.07 23.13 -10.72
N SER A 27 6.83 23.63 -9.75
CA SER A 27 8.28 23.65 -9.83
C SER A 27 8.90 22.26 -9.61
N ILE A 28 8.16 21.34 -8.96
CA ILE A 28 8.51 19.92 -8.85
C ILE A 28 7.49 19.09 -9.63
N ASN A 29 8.01 18.19 -10.46
CA ASN A 29 7.25 17.14 -11.12
C ASN A 29 8.13 15.91 -11.29
N CYS A 30 7.97 14.91 -10.43
CA CYS A 30 8.83 13.73 -10.33
C CYS A 30 8.65 12.69 -11.47
N GLY A 31 8.29 13.15 -12.66
CA GLY A 31 8.45 12.47 -13.95
C GLY A 31 9.50 13.12 -14.86
N SER A 32 9.87 14.39 -14.62
CA SER A 32 10.84 15.16 -15.41
C SER A 32 11.89 15.88 -14.56
N GLY A 33 11.57 16.22 -13.30
CA GLY A 33 12.48 16.88 -12.37
C GLY A 33 11.97 16.81 -10.93
N CYS A 34 12.75 16.19 -10.05
CA CYS A 34 12.37 15.95 -8.65
C CYS A 34 12.96 16.95 -7.65
N THR A 35 13.64 17.98 -8.14
CA THR A 35 14.36 18.95 -7.31
C THR A 35 13.96 20.36 -7.69
N SER A 36 13.73 21.22 -6.70
CA SER A 36 13.47 22.65 -6.90
C SER A 36 14.08 23.47 -5.77
N PHE A 37 14.44 24.72 -6.06
CA PHE A 37 15.03 25.66 -5.11
C PHE A 37 13.99 26.67 -4.66
N TYR A 38 14.00 27.01 -3.37
CA TYR A 38 13.03 27.91 -2.77
C TYR A 38 13.71 28.89 -1.83
N ASN A 39 13.11 30.07 -1.67
CA ASN A 39 13.54 31.02 -0.67
C ASN A 39 13.22 30.51 0.74
N ASP A 40 14.03 30.91 1.71
CA ASP A 40 13.78 30.63 3.12
C ASP A 40 12.37 31.10 3.55
N GLY A 41 11.69 30.28 4.35
CA GLY A 41 10.31 30.50 4.80
C GLY A 41 9.22 30.14 3.77
N THR A 42 9.57 29.67 2.57
CA THR A 42 8.56 29.31 1.55
C THR A 42 7.79 28.06 1.98
N ALA A 43 6.47 28.14 2.01
CA ALA A 43 5.61 26.97 2.21
C ALA A 43 5.31 26.29 0.86
N VAL A 44 5.61 24.99 0.77
CA VAL A 44 5.41 24.17 -0.43
C VAL A 44 4.49 23.01 -0.11
N THR A 45 3.41 22.85 -0.89
CA THR A 45 2.52 21.69 -0.81
C THR A 45 2.84 20.71 -1.93
N LEU A 46 3.29 19.53 -1.55
CA LEU A 46 3.52 18.39 -2.41
C LEU A 46 2.26 17.51 -2.48
N THR A 47 1.94 17.01 -3.66
CA THR A 47 0.83 16.10 -3.92
C THR A 47 1.35 14.82 -4.56
N ALA A 48 1.05 13.69 -3.96
CA ALA A 48 1.31 12.36 -4.49
C ALA A 48 0.13 11.89 -5.35
N SER A 49 0.43 11.43 -6.55
CA SER A 49 -0.52 10.88 -7.52
C SER A 49 -0.14 9.44 -7.84
N PRO A 50 -0.76 8.43 -7.19
CA PRO A 50 -0.54 7.02 -7.51
C PRO A 50 -0.85 6.72 -8.98
N ALA A 51 -0.01 5.90 -9.61
CA ALA A 51 -0.31 5.39 -10.95
C ALA A 51 -1.42 4.33 -10.88
N SER A 52 -2.05 4.02 -12.03
CA SER A 52 -3.01 2.92 -12.13
C SER A 52 -2.42 1.61 -11.60
N GLY A 53 -3.19 0.89 -10.80
CA GLY A 53 -2.74 -0.36 -10.15
C GLY A 53 -1.83 -0.17 -8.95
N THR A 54 -1.64 1.05 -8.44
CA THR A 54 -0.87 1.33 -7.22
C THR A 54 -1.70 2.09 -6.18
N VAL A 55 -1.21 2.10 -4.94
CA VAL A 55 -1.70 2.97 -3.87
C VAL A 55 -0.55 3.77 -3.27
N PHE A 56 -0.85 4.96 -2.76
CA PHE A 56 0.11 5.72 -1.97
C PHE A 56 0.42 4.98 -0.65
N GLY A 57 1.70 4.68 -0.44
CA GLY A 57 2.22 3.97 0.72
C GLY A 57 2.73 4.89 1.84
N GLY A 58 2.79 6.20 1.61
CA GLY A 58 3.15 7.20 2.61
C GLY A 58 4.34 8.07 2.24
N TRP A 59 4.47 9.18 2.97
CA TRP A 59 5.61 10.10 2.94
C TRP A 59 6.70 9.72 3.94
N SER A 60 7.93 10.14 3.67
CA SER A 60 9.07 10.07 4.59
C SER A 60 10.02 11.28 4.46
N GLY A 61 10.98 11.40 5.38
CA GLY A 61 11.92 12.52 5.42
C GLY A 61 11.27 13.76 6.05
N ALA A 62 11.34 14.90 5.36
CA ALA A 62 10.71 16.15 5.80
C ALA A 62 9.17 16.11 5.77
N CYS A 63 8.59 15.09 5.13
CA CYS A 63 7.17 14.76 5.18
C CYS A 63 6.93 13.45 5.93
N SER A 64 5.73 13.27 6.47
CA SER A 64 5.30 12.00 7.07
C SER A 64 3.80 11.77 6.92
N GLY A 65 3.36 10.54 7.15
CA GLY A 65 1.96 10.14 7.09
C GLY A 65 1.50 9.68 5.71
N ASN A 66 0.20 9.38 5.61
CA ASN A 66 -0.40 8.68 4.46
C ASN A 66 -1.40 9.53 3.66
N LEU A 67 -1.52 10.81 4.00
CA LEU A 67 -2.32 11.73 3.19
C LEU A 67 -1.65 11.95 1.85
N LEU A 68 -2.45 12.11 0.79
CA LEU A 68 -1.92 12.37 -0.56
C LEU A 68 -1.21 13.71 -0.67
N THR A 69 -1.40 14.62 0.29
CA THR A 69 -0.74 15.91 0.34
C THR A 69 0.19 15.99 1.55
N CYS A 70 1.30 16.70 1.37
CA CYS A 70 2.20 17.09 2.45
C CYS A 70 2.61 18.55 2.26
N SER A 71 2.53 19.36 3.31
CA SER A 71 3.03 20.74 3.29
C SER A 71 4.32 20.82 4.11
N VAL A 72 5.35 21.40 3.51
CA VAL A 72 6.65 21.65 4.15
C VAL A 72 6.96 23.14 4.10
N THR A 73 7.65 23.64 5.11
CA THR A 73 8.22 25.01 5.09
C THR A 73 9.71 24.89 4.87
N VAL A 74 10.23 25.57 3.86
CA VAL A 74 11.64 25.50 3.48
C VAL A 74 12.45 26.44 4.36
N ASN A 75 13.09 25.89 5.39
CA ASN A 75 14.03 26.58 6.28
C ASN A 75 15.48 26.08 6.09
N GLU A 76 15.64 25.00 5.34
CA GLU A 76 16.91 24.38 4.95
C GLU A 76 16.65 23.48 3.73
N SER A 77 17.68 22.81 3.21
CA SER A 77 17.47 21.83 2.14
C SER A 77 16.77 20.58 2.68
N LEU A 78 15.60 20.25 2.12
CA LEU A 78 14.74 19.18 2.58
C LEU A 78 14.79 17.97 1.65
N ALA A 79 14.85 16.77 2.22
CA ALA A 79 14.65 15.53 1.50
C ALA A 79 13.26 14.97 1.81
N VAL A 80 12.45 14.72 0.77
CA VAL A 80 11.11 14.14 0.88
C VAL A 80 11.06 12.82 0.14
N GLY A 81 10.64 11.76 0.82
CA GLY A 81 10.38 10.46 0.22
C GLY A 81 8.89 10.24 0.00
N ALA A 82 8.53 9.65 -1.13
CA ALA A 82 7.17 9.20 -1.45
C ALA A 82 7.18 7.73 -1.86
N THR A 83 6.36 6.91 -1.22
CA THR A 83 6.25 5.49 -1.58
C THR A 83 4.93 5.22 -2.28
N PHE A 84 4.97 4.49 -3.38
CA PHE A 84 3.82 3.95 -4.10
C PHE A 84 3.93 2.43 -4.13
N LYS A 85 2.89 1.73 -3.68
CA LYS A 85 2.88 0.26 -3.61
C LYS A 85 1.98 -0.30 -4.69
N GLN A 86 2.48 -1.26 -5.45
CA GLN A 86 1.68 -2.05 -6.38
C GLN A 86 0.53 -2.73 -5.64
N LEU A 87 -0.66 -2.76 -6.25
CA LEU A 87 -1.79 -3.54 -5.77
C LEU A 87 -1.80 -4.92 -6.44
N PHE A 88 -2.09 -5.94 -5.63
CA PHE A 88 -2.32 -7.31 -6.08
C PHE A 88 -3.67 -7.81 -5.56
N THR A 89 -4.27 -8.74 -6.30
CA THR A 89 -5.56 -9.32 -5.97
C THR A 89 -5.37 -10.57 -5.11
N LEU A 90 -6.02 -10.60 -3.95
CA LEU A 90 -6.25 -11.82 -3.19
C LEU A 90 -7.67 -12.31 -3.45
N SER A 91 -7.78 -13.52 -3.99
CA SER A 91 -9.04 -14.23 -4.20
C SER A 91 -9.11 -15.44 -3.28
N VAL A 92 -10.28 -15.69 -2.72
CA VAL A 92 -10.53 -16.87 -1.89
C VAL A 92 -11.67 -17.74 -2.44
N GLY A 93 -11.62 -19.04 -2.16
CA GLY A 93 -12.64 -20.02 -2.53
C GLY A 93 -13.10 -20.86 -1.34
N ARG A 94 -14.25 -21.52 -1.47
CA ARG A 94 -14.81 -22.42 -0.44
C ARG A 94 -15.27 -23.72 -1.08
N SER A 95 -14.87 -24.88 -0.56
CA SER A 95 -15.35 -26.17 -1.08
C SER A 95 -16.77 -26.53 -0.66
N ASN A 96 -17.22 -25.98 0.47
CA ASN A 96 -18.53 -26.18 1.08
C ASN A 96 -18.96 -24.84 1.74
N PRO A 97 -20.23 -24.69 2.16
CA PRO A 97 -20.66 -23.48 2.86
C PRO A 97 -19.79 -23.16 4.08
N GLY A 98 -19.58 -21.87 4.32
CA GLY A 98 -18.72 -21.29 5.35
C GLY A 98 -18.37 -19.85 4.97
N THR A 99 -17.67 -19.10 5.82
CA THR A 99 -17.21 -17.75 5.44
C THR A 99 -15.69 -17.67 5.53
N ILE A 100 -15.11 -16.74 4.79
CA ILE A 100 -13.67 -16.42 4.90
C ILE A 100 -13.55 -14.91 4.97
N THR A 101 -12.99 -14.39 6.04
CA THR A 101 -12.70 -12.96 6.19
C THR A 101 -11.20 -12.69 6.14
N ALA A 102 -10.81 -11.46 5.81
CA ALA A 102 -9.42 -11.01 5.82
C ALA A 102 -9.21 -9.81 6.75
N SER A 103 -8.07 -9.78 7.44
CA SER A 103 -7.57 -8.63 8.18
C SER A 103 -6.10 -8.34 7.80
N PRO A 104 -5.71 -7.10 7.51
CA PRO A 104 -6.56 -5.90 7.42
C PRO A 104 -7.55 -5.99 6.24
N PHE A 105 -8.43 -4.99 6.10
CA PHE A 105 -9.26 -4.86 4.91
C PHE A 105 -8.41 -4.56 3.68
N GLY A 106 -8.92 -4.98 2.52
CA GLY A 106 -8.35 -4.62 1.24
C GLY A 106 -8.43 -3.11 1.02
N VAL A 107 -7.55 -2.62 0.16
CA VAL A 107 -7.44 -1.21 -0.17
C VAL A 107 -8.66 -0.71 -0.94
N ASP A 108 -9.33 -1.62 -1.65
CA ASP A 108 -10.56 -1.36 -2.42
C ASP A 108 -11.83 -1.73 -1.65
N ARG A 109 -11.81 -2.82 -0.87
CA ARG A 109 -12.94 -3.30 -0.07
C ARG A 109 -12.53 -4.33 0.99
N ALA A 110 -13.42 -4.59 1.94
CA ALA A 110 -13.30 -5.76 2.81
C ALA A 110 -13.46 -7.07 2.02
N LEU A 111 -12.65 -8.07 2.34
CA LEU A 111 -12.80 -9.43 1.85
C LEU A 111 -13.60 -10.22 2.88
N ASP A 112 -14.84 -10.56 2.52
CA ASP A 112 -15.75 -11.40 3.28
C ASP A 112 -16.46 -12.36 2.32
N CYS A 113 -15.87 -13.54 2.16
CA CYS A 113 -16.37 -14.60 1.31
C CYS A 113 -17.54 -15.35 1.97
N GLY A 114 -18.59 -14.61 2.30
CA GLY A 114 -19.99 -15.02 2.21
C GLY A 114 -20.68 -14.41 0.98
N SER A 115 -20.18 -13.26 0.52
CA SER A 115 -20.71 -12.47 -0.62
C SER A 115 -19.60 -11.97 -1.56
N ASN A 116 -18.43 -11.59 -1.03
CA ASN A 116 -17.31 -11.01 -1.79
C ASN A 116 -16.02 -11.77 -1.52
N CYS A 117 -15.59 -12.57 -2.50
CA CYS A 117 -14.47 -13.48 -2.34
C CYS A 117 -13.14 -12.96 -2.91
N SER A 118 -13.02 -11.65 -3.15
CA SER A 118 -11.75 -11.05 -3.57
C SER A 118 -11.61 -9.59 -3.13
N ALA A 119 -10.37 -9.17 -2.86
CA ALA A 119 -10.01 -7.78 -2.60
C ALA A 119 -8.56 -7.51 -3.04
N LYS A 120 -8.21 -6.24 -3.19
CA LYS A 120 -6.85 -5.80 -3.53
C LYS A 120 -6.08 -5.41 -2.29
N PHE A 121 -4.79 -5.74 -2.26
CA PHE A 121 -3.88 -5.43 -1.16
C PHE A 121 -2.60 -4.82 -1.72
N ALA A 122 -1.99 -3.92 -0.96
CA ALA A 122 -0.69 -3.36 -1.32
C ALA A 122 0.41 -4.44 -1.23
N ASN A 123 1.40 -4.37 -2.12
CA ASN A 123 2.56 -5.26 -2.09
C ASN A 123 3.23 -5.24 -0.70
N GLY A 124 3.55 -6.43 -0.18
CA GLY A 124 4.12 -6.66 1.13
C GLY A 124 3.11 -6.66 2.29
N THR A 125 1.81 -6.48 2.01
CA THR A 125 0.78 -6.57 3.08
C THR A 125 0.73 -8.00 3.59
N THR A 126 0.83 -8.17 4.90
CA THR A 126 0.54 -9.44 5.57
C THR A 126 -0.95 -9.47 5.89
N VAL A 127 -1.66 -10.45 5.32
CA VAL A 127 -3.09 -10.64 5.47
C VAL A 127 -3.34 -11.89 6.31
N VAL A 128 -4.15 -11.75 7.34
CA VAL A 128 -4.68 -12.86 8.14
C VAL A 128 -6.05 -13.24 7.61
N LEU A 129 -6.16 -14.46 7.07
CA LEU A 129 -7.41 -15.08 6.68
C LEU A 129 -8.01 -15.85 7.86
N THR A 130 -9.33 -15.75 8.03
CA THR A 130 -10.09 -16.51 9.03
C THR A 130 -11.26 -17.22 8.35
N ALA A 131 -11.22 -18.55 8.35
CA ALA A 131 -12.31 -19.40 7.87
C ALA A 131 -13.29 -19.71 9.01
N THR A 132 -14.58 -19.46 8.81
CA THR A 132 -15.63 -19.80 9.80
C THR A 132 -16.52 -20.90 9.24
N PRO A 133 -16.44 -22.13 9.76
CA PRO A 133 -17.37 -23.19 9.41
C PRO A 133 -18.79 -22.86 9.87
N PRO A 134 -19.84 -23.27 9.14
CA PRO A 134 -21.21 -23.24 9.64
C PRO A 134 -21.40 -24.15 10.87
N ALA A 135 -22.50 -23.95 11.60
CA ALA A 135 -22.84 -24.79 12.74
C ALA A 135 -22.88 -26.29 12.37
N GLY A 136 -22.21 -27.12 13.16
CA GLY A 136 -22.12 -28.57 12.93
C GLY A 136 -21.14 -28.99 11.83
N LYS A 137 -20.38 -28.05 11.23
CA LYS A 137 -19.32 -28.33 10.26
C LYS A 137 -17.95 -27.97 10.84
N GLN A 138 -16.89 -28.47 10.20
CA GLN A 138 -15.51 -28.23 10.60
C GLN A 138 -14.69 -27.65 9.46
N PHE A 139 -13.69 -26.85 9.82
CA PHE A 139 -12.61 -26.49 8.91
C PHE A 139 -11.71 -27.71 8.71
N VAL A 140 -11.31 -27.98 7.47
CA VAL A 140 -10.48 -29.14 7.11
C VAL A 140 -9.05 -28.70 6.85
N ASN A 141 -8.85 -27.83 5.85
CA ASN A 141 -7.53 -27.31 5.48
C ASN A 141 -7.63 -26.14 4.50
N TRP A 142 -6.51 -25.46 4.29
CA TRP A 142 -6.34 -24.51 3.19
C TRP A 142 -5.69 -25.19 1.98
N THR A 143 -6.15 -24.87 0.78
CA THR A 143 -5.58 -25.31 -0.51
C THR A 143 -5.48 -24.14 -1.48
N GLY A 144 -5.02 -24.40 -2.71
CA GLY A 144 -4.93 -23.38 -3.78
C GLY A 144 -3.47 -22.99 -4.09
N SER A 145 -3.27 -22.47 -5.30
CA SER A 145 -1.94 -22.15 -5.84
C SER A 145 -1.23 -21.01 -5.10
N GLY A 146 -1.97 -20.18 -4.38
CA GLY A 146 -1.45 -19.10 -3.54
C GLY A 146 -1.37 -19.43 -2.05
N ALA A 147 -1.74 -20.65 -1.63
CA ALA A 147 -1.81 -20.99 -0.21
C ALA A 147 -0.45 -20.92 0.48
N GLY A 148 0.62 -21.37 -0.18
CA GLY A 148 1.97 -21.33 0.41
C GLY A 148 1.98 -21.93 1.82
N ALA A 149 2.42 -21.15 2.81
CA ALA A 149 2.40 -21.57 4.22
C ALA A 149 1.00 -21.91 4.77
N CYS A 150 -0.09 -21.38 4.17
CA CYS A 150 -1.45 -21.70 4.58
C CYS A 150 -1.79 -23.18 4.42
N SER A 151 -1.24 -23.86 3.40
CA SER A 151 -1.52 -25.28 3.20
C SER A 151 -1.00 -26.17 4.33
N LEU A 152 -0.09 -25.65 5.16
CA LEU A 152 0.47 -26.31 6.34
C LEU A 152 -0.23 -25.89 7.63
N SER A 153 -1.16 -24.92 7.59
CA SER A 153 -1.89 -24.47 8.77
C SER A 153 -3.01 -25.46 9.13
N PRO A 154 -2.97 -26.10 10.30
CA PRO A 154 -4.02 -27.03 10.73
C PRO A 154 -5.23 -26.31 11.35
N VAL A 155 -5.19 -24.99 11.45
CA VAL A 155 -6.20 -24.16 12.10
C VAL A 155 -6.95 -23.28 11.09
N PRO A 156 -8.19 -22.83 11.40
CA PRO A 156 -8.99 -21.99 10.51
C PRO A 156 -8.42 -20.58 10.27
N THR A 157 -7.25 -20.25 10.81
CA THR A 157 -6.56 -18.99 10.57
C THR A 157 -5.27 -19.22 9.79
N CYS A 158 -4.97 -18.35 8.82
CA CYS A 158 -3.69 -18.35 8.13
C CYS A 158 -3.17 -16.93 7.87
N SER A 159 -1.86 -16.71 7.99
CA SER A 159 -1.19 -15.49 7.51
C SER A 159 -0.54 -15.70 6.14
N VAL A 160 -0.79 -14.79 5.20
CA VAL A 160 -0.19 -14.77 3.86
C VAL A 160 0.36 -13.38 3.55
N VAL A 161 1.57 -13.32 2.97
CA VAL A 161 2.16 -12.06 2.49
C VAL A 161 1.82 -11.88 1.01
N ILE A 162 1.17 -10.76 0.68
CA ILE A 162 0.76 -10.45 -0.68
C ILE A 162 1.92 -9.80 -1.45
N SER A 163 2.54 -10.57 -2.35
CA SER A 163 3.60 -10.10 -3.25
C SER A 163 3.30 -10.30 -4.74
N LYS A 164 2.17 -10.94 -5.03
CA LYS A 164 1.61 -11.22 -6.36
C LYS A 164 0.12 -11.55 -6.22
N ASP A 165 -0.58 -11.68 -7.33
CA ASP A 165 -1.94 -12.20 -7.32
C ASP A 165 -1.97 -13.60 -6.70
N THR A 166 -2.91 -13.80 -5.78
CA THR A 166 -2.94 -14.94 -4.86
C THR A 166 -4.34 -15.55 -4.82
N SER A 167 -4.44 -16.88 -4.91
CA SER A 167 -5.70 -17.62 -4.84
C SER A 167 -5.62 -18.73 -3.78
N ILE A 168 -6.53 -18.70 -2.80
CA ILE A 168 -6.55 -19.61 -1.65
C ILE A 168 -7.96 -20.18 -1.44
N GLN A 169 -8.09 -21.46 -1.14
CA GLN A 169 -9.38 -22.10 -0.85
C GLN A 169 -9.43 -22.61 0.59
N ALA A 170 -10.48 -22.28 1.33
CA ALA A 170 -10.81 -22.97 2.58
C ALA A 170 -11.68 -24.19 2.27
N ASN A 171 -11.31 -25.34 2.83
CA ASN A 171 -12.13 -26.54 2.74
C ASN A 171 -12.84 -26.78 4.06
N PHE A 172 -14.14 -27.08 3.99
CA PHE A 172 -14.95 -27.45 5.14
C PHE A 172 -15.48 -28.87 4.99
N SER A 173 -15.82 -29.52 6.11
CA SER A 173 -16.45 -30.84 6.11
C SER A 173 -17.80 -30.80 5.36
N LYS A 174 -18.17 -31.92 4.73
CA LYS A 174 -19.49 -32.07 4.09
C LYS A 174 -20.63 -31.96 5.08
#